data_AF-A8ZWH2-F1
#
_entry.id   AF-A8ZWH2-F1
#
_cell.length_a   1.000
_cell.length_b   1.000
_cell.length_c   1.000
_cell.angle_alpha   90.00
_cell.angle_beta   90.00
_cell.angle_gamma   90.00
#
_symmetry.space_group_name_H-M   'P 1'
#
loop_
_entity.id
_entity.type
_entity.pdbx_description
1 polymer ?
#
loop_
_entity_poly.entity_id
_entity_poly.type
_entity_poly.pdbx_seq_one_letter_code
_entity_poly.pdbx_strand_id
1 'polypeptide(L)'
;MIFHFKDTFRLLYPVRVLVAGLVAAQAVATGVVWFSNRALSAKLAALQDAGYHLLPGMRIDPALTGFEAAFGGGVFFTLSLGAGIVLLSLGGVMLVQSVWTPQIRKALTLVLIVLWASVLVWANSNGLCYSVSAFLLILPPVTMALALWWSPCRHDRRRLPWRRAWHFFLILVLVAVWAPRIDKDLFVNIKDNLMLTTRPGMALVHLYYKYTLYPAEVFRPLSGKQVKAYAVEGVDEMRAAALEKSMAGDNYFSVSDAPRADLVIRGEKSGLVLLRNAKPVMTVSADDLLTDTGSLLHAFSDKTDNARAFRRLTLWTLVWVAPLVLYLTVFAVFSLIPGLLTGLRTASVFVPLLCCLFFVFVVIHWLDTPVVEVADRRAVAEMLQSGTRRDKIAALRYIHENGMEISRFPGFRQLSAADDYALRYWLVRNLGNSRHPDAMNRIIRWMDADSNYMVCKAIEAAAGLHGSAEKAIFRRALVDKLQTSTDWYVQHYAFRAARRAGWVPERSG
;
A
#
# COMPACT_ATOMS: atom_id res chain seq x y z
N MET A 1 12.11 45.20 9.88
CA MET A 1 12.01 43.83 9.34
C MET A 1 11.13 43.90 8.10
N ILE A 2 11.72 43.95 6.89
CA ILE A 2 10.94 44.03 5.64
C ILE A 2 10.55 42.60 5.27
N PHE A 3 9.26 42.26 5.40
CA PHE A 3 8.77 40.94 5.05
C PHE A 3 8.72 40.77 3.52
N HIS A 4 9.49 39.82 3.00
CA HIS A 4 9.59 39.53 1.56
C HIS A 4 8.47 38.58 1.07
N PHE A 5 7.21 38.93 1.35
CA PHE A 5 6.05 38.08 1.08
C PHE A 5 5.92 37.71 -0.41
N LYS A 6 6.11 38.68 -1.32
CA LYS A 6 6.04 38.43 -2.78
C LYS A 6 7.11 37.45 -3.27
N ASP A 7 8.29 37.46 -2.67
CA ASP A 7 9.40 36.57 -3.05
C ASP A 7 9.18 35.15 -2.53
N THR A 8 8.65 35.04 -1.31
CA THR A 8 8.22 33.74 -0.74
C THR A 8 7.16 33.08 -1.63
N PHE A 9 6.18 33.84 -2.10
CA PHE A 9 5.14 33.35 -3.00
C PHE A 9 5.67 32.86 -4.35
N ARG A 10 6.74 33.47 -4.87
CA ARG A 10 7.41 33.04 -6.10
C ARG A 10 8.23 31.78 -5.88
N LEU A 11 8.91 31.65 -4.74
CA LEU A 11 9.68 30.47 -4.38
C LEU A 11 8.78 29.25 -4.16
N LEU A 12 7.60 29.45 -3.55
CA LEU A 12 6.63 28.41 -3.25
C LEU A 12 5.70 28.06 -4.43
N TYR A 13 5.85 28.65 -5.62
CA TYR A 13 4.98 28.35 -6.77
C TYR A 13 4.86 26.84 -7.07
N PRO A 14 5.96 26.06 -7.17
CA PRO A 14 5.86 24.62 -7.42
C PRO A 14 5.10 23.88 -6.32
N VAL A 15 5.29 24.31 -5.07
CA VAL A 15 4.61 23.76 -3.89
C VAL A 15 3.11 24.08 -3.93
N ARG A 16 2.72 25.30 -4.31
CA ARG A 16 1.30 25.69 -4.43
C ARG A 16 0.59 24.85 -5.48
N VAL A 17 1.20 24.68 -6.65
CA VAL A 17 0.65 23.83 -7.71
C VAL A 17 0.57 22.37 -7.25
N LEU A 18 1.61 21.87 -6.57
CA LEU A 18 1.60 20.52 -6.00
C LEU A 18 0.45 20.34 -5.01
N VAL A 19 0.28 21.22 -4.03
CA VAL A 19 -0.81 21.15 -3.04
C VAL A 19 -2.18 21.17 -3.71
N ALA A 20 -2.42 22.11 -4.63
CA ALA A 20 -3.70 22.18 -5.33
C ALA A 20 -3.96 20.96 -6.23
N GLY A 21 -2.92 20.46 -6.90
CA GLY A 21 -2.98 19.21 -7.66
C GLY A 21 -3.26 17.99 -6.77
N LEU A 22 -2.68 17.92 -5.57
CA LEU A 22 -2.93 16.86 -4.59
C LEU A 22 -4.34 16.92 -4.02
N VAL A 23 -4.92 18.12 -3.84
CA VAL A 23 -6.34 18.27 -3.47
C VAL A 23 -7.25 17.70 -4.57
N ALA A 24 -6.97 18.02 -5.84
CA ALA A 24 -7.70 17.44 -6.97
C ALA A 24 -7.50 15.91 -7.04
N ALA A 25 -6.28 15.42 -6.81
CA ALA A 25 -5.98 13.99 -6.73
C ALA A 25 -6.75 13.30 -5.60
N GLN A 26 -6.87 13.93 -4.44
CA GLN A 26 -7.65 13.39 -3.32
C GLN A 26 -9.13 13.30 -3.64
N ALA A 27 -9.70 14.27 -4.35
CA ALA A 27 -11.09 14.19 -4.80
C ALA A 27 -11.32 13.00 -5.75
N VAL A 28 -10.45 12.84 -6.76
CA VAL A 28 -10.50 11.71 -7.71
C VAL A 28 -10.30 10.38 -6.99
N ALA A 29 -9.27 10.28 -6.14
CA ALA A 29 -8.94 9.08 -5.38
C ALA A 29 -10.08 8.66 -4.45
N THR A 30 -10.68 9.62 -3.74
CA THR A 30 -11.83 9.37 -2.87
C THR A 30 -13.01 8.82 -3.66
N GLY A 31 -13.33 9.42 -4.82
CA GLY A 31 -14.39 8.93 -5.69
C GLY A 31 -14.12 7.50 -6.19
N VAL A 32 -12.89 7.22 -6.64
CA VAL A 32 -12.49 5.88 -7.10
C VAL A 32 -12.65 4.82 -6.00
N VAL A 33 -12.18 5.11 -4.78
CA VAL A 33 -12.30 4.18 -3.65
C VAL A 33 -13.77 4.04 -3.22
N TRP A 34 -14.53 5.14 -3.20
CA TRP A 34 -15.95 5.12 -2.86
C TRP A 34 -16.77 4.17 -3.75
N PHE A 35 -16.60 4.26 -5.08
CA PHE A 35 -17.29 3.36 -6.01
C PHE A 35 -16.86 1.90 -5.84
N SER A 36 -15.56 1.67 -5.62
CA SER A 36 -15.05 0.32 -5.36
C SER A 36 -15.58 -0.28 -4.06
N ASN A 37 -15.66 0.50 -2.99
CA ASN A 37 -16.17 0.04 -1.71
C ASN A 37 -17.66 -0.30 -1.79
N ARG A 38 -18.45 0.48 -2.52
CA ARG A 38 -19.88 0.18 -2.74
C ARG A 38 -20.07 -1.09 -3.57
N ALA A 39 -19.26 -1.29 -4.61
CA ALA A 39 -19.29 -2.53 -5.38
C ALA A 39 -18.91 -3.75 -4.52
N LEU A 40 -17.92 -3.60 -3.63
CA LEU A 40 -17.54 -4.64 -2.68
C LEU A 40 -18.67 -4.92 -1.67
N SER A 41 -19.27 -3.88 -1.08
CA SER A 41 -20.42 -4.01 -0.15
C SER A 41 -21.59 -4.76 -0.80
N ALA A 42 -21.97 -4.41 -2.04
CA ALA A 42 -23.02 -5.12 -2.77
C ALA A 42 -22.70 -6.60 -3.03
N LYS A 43 -21.42 -6.93 -3.29
CA LYS A 43 -20.94 -8.31 -3.44
C LYS A 43 -20.99 -9.07 -2.11
N LEU A 44 -20.56 -8.44 -1.01
CA LEU A 44 -20.63 -9.04 0.33
C LEU A 44 -22.08 -9.30 0.74
N ALA A 45 -23.00 -8.38 0.47
CA ALA A 45 -24.43 -8.60 0.67
C ALA A 45 -24.94 -9.82 -0.11
N ALA A 46 -24.59 -9.96 -1.39
CA ALA A 46 -24.98 -11.12 -2.19
C ALA A 46 -24.42 -12.46 -1.67
N LEU A 47 -23.21 -12.43 -1.09
CA LEU A 47 -22.63 -13.61 -0.43
C LEU A 47 -23.32 -13.93 0.89
N GLN A 48 -23.72 -12.90 1.63
CA GLN A 48 -24.48 -13.05 2.87
C GLN A 48 -25.85 -13.66 2.58
N ASP A 49 -26.55 -13.17 1.56
CA ASP A 49 -27.83 -13.70 1.09
C ASP A 49 -27.71 -15.15 0.59
N ALA A 50 -26.54 -15.51 0.05
CA ALA A 50 -26.22 -16.89 -0.32
C ALA A 50 -25.88 -17.79 0.88
N GLY A 51 -25.88 -17.29 2.12
CA GLY A 51 -25.64 -18.05 3.34
C GLY A 51 -24.19 -18.06 3.85
N TYR A 52 -23.30 -17.25 3.27
CA TYR A 52 -21.90 -17.16 3.73
C TYR A 52 -21.74 -16.07 4.80
N HIS A 53 -21.91 -16.39 6.08
CA HIS A 53 -21.83 -15.40 7.16
C HIS A 53 -20.40 -15.13 7.69
N LEU A 54 -19.47 -16.06 7.44
CA LEU A 54 -18.10 -16.00 7.97
C LEU A 54 -17.10 -15.64 6.88
N LEU A 55 -17.26 -14.45 6.30
CA LEU A 55 -16.31 -13.90 5.34
C LEU A 55 -15.76 -12.54 5.81
N PRO A 56 -14.50 -12.21 5.46
CA PRO A 56 -13.94 -10.88 5.65
C PRO A 56 -14.82 -9.82 5.01
N GLY A 57 -15.08 -8.73 5.71
CA GLY A 57 -15.92 -7.63 5.24
C GLY A 57 -17.34 -7.62 5.82
N MET A 58 -17.89 -8.77 6.24
CA MET A 58 -19.32 -8.87 6.59
C MET A 58 -19.75 -7.98 7.77
N ARG A 59 -18.85 -7.73 8.74
CA ARG A 59 -19.12 -6.83 9.88
C ARG A 59 -18.65 -5.39 9.68
N ILE A 60 -18.08 -5.10 8.51
CA ILE A 60 -17.42 -3.81 8.21
C ILE A 60 -18.30 -2.97 7.28
N ASP A 61 -19.47 -3.50 6.89
CA ASP A 61 -20.37 -2.88 5.93
C ASP A 61 -20.71 -1.39 6.21
N PRO A 62 -20.90 -0.94 7.47
CA PRO A 62 -21.07 0.49 7.76
C PRO A 62 -19.82 1.33 7.47
N ALA A 63 -18.63 0.78 7.72
CA ALA A 63 -17.36 1.46 7.47
C ALA A 63 -16.97 1.43 5.99
N LEU A 64 -17.27 0.36 5.25
CA LEU A 64 -16.99 0.25 3.81
C LEU A 64 -17.67 1.37 3.02
N THR A 65 -18.95 1.62 3.30
CA THR A 65 -19.75 2.61 2.58
C THR A 65 -19.55 4.05 3.07
N GLY A 66 -18.79 4.23 4.16
CA GLY A 66 -18.51 5.52 4.77
C GLY A 66 -17.55 6.40 3.97
N PHE A 67 -17.75 7.72 4.07
CA PHE A 67 -16.84 8.72 3.47
C PHE A 67 -15.43 8.65 4.05
N GLU A 68 -15.31 8.42 5.36
CA GLU A 68 -14.01 8.31 6.02
C GLU A 68 -13.14 7.20 5.41
N ALA A 69 -13.72 6.04 5.11
CA ALA A 69 -13.01 4.93 4.48
C ALA A 69 -12.58 5.25 3.04
N ALA A 70 -13.47 5.87 2.26
CA ALA A 70 -13.14 6.29 0.90
C ALA A 70 -12.05 7.37 0.88
N PHE A 71 -12.15 8.36 1.77
CA PHE A 71 -11.18 9.44 1.90
C PHE A 71 -9.83 8.91 2.39
N GLY A 72 -9.83 8.15 3.49
CA GLY A 72 -8.63 7.55 4.08
C GLY A 72 -7.94 6.57 3.12
N GLY A 73 -8.72 5.75 2.41
CA GLY A 73 -8.19 4.89 1.34
C GLY A 73 -7.66 5.69 0.15
N GLY A 74 -8.32 6.80 -0.19
CA GLY A 74 -7.91 7.71 -1.26
C GLY A 74 -6.52 8.34 -1.04
N VAL A 75 -6.12 8.55 0.22
CA VAL A 75 -4.79 9.11 0.57
C VAL A 75 -3.66 8.31 -0.07
N PHE A 76 -3.77 6.98 -0.14
CA PHE A 76 -2.77 6.14 -0.79
C PHE A 76 -2.56 6.51 -2.26
N PHE A 77 -3.64 6.63 -3.05
CA PHE A 77 -3.53 6.99 -4.45
C PHE A 77 -3.10 8.44 -4.65
N THR A 78 -3.54 9.34 -3.78
CA THR A 78 -3.13 10.75 -3.79
C THR A 78 -1.62 10.90 -3.63
N LEU A 79 -1.04 10.22 -2.65
CA LEU A 79 0.40 10.32 -2.36
C LEU A 79 1.27 9.45 -3.27
N SER A 80 0.69 8.54 -4.05
CA SER A 80 1.39 7.71 -5.04
C SER A 80 1.12 8.20 -6.47
N LEU A 81 0.13 7.62 -7.15
CA LEU A 81 -0.18 7.93 -8.55
C LEU A 81 -0.52 9.42 -8.76
N GLY A 82 -1.35 9.98 -7.87
CA GLY A 82 -1.78 11.38 -7.93
C GLY A 82 -0.60 12.34 -7.89
N ALA A 83 0.24 12.23 -6.87
CA ALA A 83 1.47 13.01 -6.75
C ALA A 83 2.41 12.81 -7.95
N GLY A 84 2.52 11.58 -8.44
CA GLY A 84 3.20 11.21 -9.68
C GLY A 84 2.76 12.06 -10.87
N ILE A 85 1.46 12.01 -11.18
CA ILE A 85 0.88 12.70 -12.33
C ILE A 85 0.98 14.22 -12.17
N VAL A 86 0.73 14.74 -10.97
CA VAL A 86 0.84 16.18 -10.67
C VAL A 86 2.27 16.68 -10.91
N LEU A 87 3.28 15.96 -10.42
CA LEU A 87 4.68 16.36 -10.61
C LEU A 87 5.15 16.23 -12.06
N LEU A 88 4.74 15.18 -12.76
CA LEU A 88 5.02 15.04 -14.20
C LEU A 88 4.36 16.17 -15.01
N SER A 89 3.13 16.53 -14.69
CA SER A 89 2.39 17.61 -15.36
C SER A 89 3.03 18.97 -15.10
N LEU A 90 3.40 19.26 -13.84
CA LEU A 90 4.13 20.46 -13.47
C LEU A 90 5.50 20.52 -14.16
N GLY A 91 6.26 19.42 -14.16
CA GLY A 91 7.54 19.28 -14.84
C GLY A 91 7.42 19.53 -16.34
N GLY A 92 6.39 18.98 -16.98
CA GLY A 92 6.09 19.22 -18.40
C GLY A 92 5.84 20.70 -18.70
N VAL A 93 5.03 21.39 -17.89
CA VAL A 93 4.81 22.85 -18.04
C VAL A 93 6.11 23.62 -17.85
N MET A 94 6.91 23.28 -16.85
CA MET A 94 8.20 23.94 -16.60
C MET A 94 9.21 23.72 -17.73
N LEU A 95 9.23 22.52 -18.31
CA LEU A 95 10.07 22.17 -19.46
C LEU A 95 9.66 22.99 -20.68
N VAL A 96 8.36 23.03 -21.01
CA VAL A 96 7.82 23.82 -22.13
C VAL A 96 8.09 25.32 -21.93
N GLN A 97 7.97 25.83 -20.70
CA GLN A 97 8.28 27.23 -20.37
C GLN A 97 9.79 27.55 -20.41
N SER A 98 10.67 26.54 -20.32
CA SER A 98 12.12 26.73 -20.40
C SER A 98 12.62 26.98 -21.83
N VAL A 99 11.87 26.52 -22.84
CA VAL A 99 12.22 26.66 -24.25
C VAL A 99 11.85 28.05 -24.77
N TRP A 100 12.82 28.75 -25.35
CA TRP A 100 12.63 30.13 -25.84
C TRP A 100 12.00 30.19 -27.23
N THR A 101 12.34 29.24 -28.09
CA THR A 101 11.89 29.22 -29.49
C THR A 101 10.43 28.78 -29.59
N PRO A 102 9.54 29.59 -30.19
CA PRO A 102 8.11 29.29 -30.23
C PRO A 102 7.78 28.03 -31.04
N GLN A 103 8.53 27.73 -32.12
CA GLN A 103 8.34 26.50 -32.89
C GLN A 103 8.69 25.26 -32.04
N ILE A 104 9.85 25.24 -31.40
CA ILE A 104 10.30 24.12 -30.55
C ILE A 104 9.33 23.93 -29.38
N ARG A 105 8.84 25.03 -28.80
CA ARG A 105 7.84 24.97 -27.73
C ARG A 105 6.54 24.31 -28.18
N LYS A 106 6.01 24.65 -29.37
CA LYS A 106 4.82 24.00 -29.94
C LYS A 106 5.07 22.51 -30.21
N ALA A 107 6.22 22.19 -30.80
CA ALA A 107 6.61 20.81 -31.07
C ALA A 107 6.74 19.99 -29.78
N LEU A 108 7.40 20.53 -28.75
CA LEU A 108 7.54 19.88 -27.45
C LEU A 108 6.18 19.67 -26.77
N THR A 109 5.29 20.67 -26.79
CA THR A 109 3.91 20.50 -26.28
C THR A 109 3.19 19.37 -27.00
N LEU A 110 3.29 19.31 -28.34
CA LEU A 110 2.69 18.23 -29.13
C LEU A 110 3.25 16.87 -28.74
N VAL A 111 4.58 16.75 -28.60
CA VAL A 111 5.25 15.52 -28.15
C VAL A 111 4.73 15.08 -26.78
N LEU A 112 4.60 16.00 -25.82
CA LEU A 112 4.06 15.69 -24.49
C LEU A 112 2.59 15.25 -24.54
N ILE A 113 1.76 15.86 -25.39
CA ILE A 113 0.37 15.45 -25.60
C ILE A 113 0.30 14.05 -26.20
N VAL A 114 1.12 13.76 -27.22
CA VAL A 114 1.16 12.43 -27.86
C VAL A 114 1.65 11.37 -26.87
N LEU A 115 2.69 11.67 -26.08
CA LEU A 115 3.17 10.79 -25.03
C LEU A 115 2.07 10.53 -24.00
N TRP A 116 1.32 11.55 -23.60
CA TRP A 116 0.21 11.44 -22.66
C TRP A 116 -0.93 10.57 -23.21
N ALA A 117 -1.35 10.82 -24.44
CA ALA A 117 -2.36 10.02 -25.12
C ALA A 117 -1.92 8.55 -25.24
N SER A 118 -0.64 8.32 -25.52
CA SER A 118 -0.06 6.97 -25.57
C SER A 118 -0.13 6.26 -24.23
N VAL A 119 0.13 6.96 -23.12
CA VAL A 119 -0.03 6.42 -21.75
C VAL A 119 -1.49 6.07 -21.47
N LEU A 120 -2.44 6.92 -21.88
CA LEU A 120 -3.88 6.65 -21.70
C LEU A 120 -4.35 5.42 -22.50
N VAL A 121 -3.90 5.27 -23.75
CA VAL A 121 -4.19 4.10 -24.60
C VAL A 121 -3.57 2.85 -23.99
N TRP A 122 -2.29 2.90 -23.61
CA TRP A 122 -1.60 1.79 -22.95
C TRP A 122 -2.30 1.39 -21.64
N ALA A 123 -2.74 2.37 -20.85
CA ALA A 123 -3.40 2.14 -19.58
C ALA A 123 -4.73 1.36 -19.70
N ASN A 124 -5.34 1.38 -20.88
CA ASN A 124 -6.60 0.72 -21.20
C ASN A 124 -6.44 -0.43 -22.22
N SER A 125 -5.20 -0.88 -22.48
CA SER A 125 -4.91 -1.93 -23.47
C SER A 125 -5.53 -3.30 -23.14
N ASN A 126 -5.74 -3.61 -21.86
CA ASN A 126 -6.42 -4.83 -21.41
C ASN A 126 -7.92 -4.62 -21.17
N GLY A 127 -8.51 -3.55 -21.73
CA GLY A 127 -9.88 -3.14 -21.45
C GLY A 127 -9.95 -1.85 -20.63
N LEU A 128 -11.14 -1.24 -20.65
CA LEU A 128 -11.36 0.04 -19.99
C LEU A 128 -11.23 -0.08 -18.47
N CYS A 129 -10.31 0.69 -17.90
CA CYS A 129 -10.16 0.87 -16.46
C CYS A 129 -10.53 2.32 -16.12
N TYR A 130 -11.76 2.51 -15.63
CA TYR A 130 -12.30 3.83 -15.31
C TYR A 130 -11.47 4.55 -14.25
N SER A 131 -10.95 3.82 -13.27
CA SER A 131 -10.13 4.37 -12.18
C SER A 131 -8.88 5.06 -12.71
N VAL A 132 -8.00 4.35 -13.45
CA VAL A 132 -6.77 4.96 -13.97
C VAL A 132 -7.08 6.06 -15.00
N SER A 133 -8.12 5.87 -15.81
CA SER A 133 -8.54 6.88 -16.79
C SER A 133 -8.99 8.18 -16.12
N ALA A 134 -9.69 8.12 -14.98
CA ALA A 134 -10.08 9.32 -14.22
C ALA A 134 -8.84 10.10 -13.75
N PHE A 135 -7.82 9.43 -13.21
CA PHE A 135 -6.55 10.08 -12.84
C PHE A 135 -5.87 10.70 -14.06
N LEU A 136 -5.81 9.97 -15.18
CA LEU A 136 -5.10 10.41 -16.37
C LEU A 136 -5.83 11.50 -17.17
N LEU A 137 -7.15 11.61 -17.03
CA LEU A 137 -7.93 12.63 -17.74
C LEU A 137 -8.12 13.90 -16.92
N ILE A 138 -8.21 13.80 -15.59
CA ILE A 138 -8.56 14.94 -14.73
C ILE A 138 -7.31 15.67 -14.23
N LEU A 139 -6.31 14.94 -13.71
CA LEU A 139 -5.20 15.59 -13.00
C LEU A 139 -4.26 16.40 -13.87
N PRO A 140 -3.85 15.96 -15.08
CA PRO A 140 -2.98 16.77 -15.93
C PRO A 140 -3.59 18.11 -16.31
N PRO A 141 -4.82 18.22 -16.88
CA PRO A 141 -5.34 19.52 -17.29
C PRO A 141 -5.52 20.46 -16.09
N VAL A 142 -6.00 19.95 -14.94
CA VAL A 142 -6.12 20.75 -13.72
C VAL A 142 -4.76 21.28 -13.27
N THR A 143 -3.76 20.40 -13.20
CA THR A 143 -2.40 20.78 -12.75
C THR A 143 -1.74 21.74 -13.75
N MET A 144 -1.88 21.49 -15.05
CA MET A 144 -1.33 22.34 -16.09
C MET A 144 -1.98 23.72 -16.10
N ALA A 145 -3.30 23.81 -15.92
CA ALA A 145 -4.00 25.08 -15.82
C ALA A 145 -3.51 25.89 -14.60
N LEU A 146 -3.41 25.26 -13.43
CA LEU A 146 -2.90 25.88 -12.21
C LEU A 146 -1.44 26.32 -12.35
N ALA A 147 -0.59 25.49 -12.95
CA ALA A 147 0.80 25.80 -13.25
C ALA A 147 0.90 27.02 -14.17
N LEU A 148 0.15 27.03 -15.27
CA LEU A 148 0.14 28.16 -16.21
C LEU A 148 -0.42 29.44 -15.59
N TRP A 149 -1.41 29.33 -14.71
CA TRP A 149 -2.03 30.48 -14.05
C TRP A 149 -1.11 31.11 -13.00
N TRP A 150 -0.47 30.30 -12.16
CA TRP A 150 0.38 30.79 -11.08
C TRP A 150 1.85 30.97 -11.46
N SER A 151 2.26 30.59 -12.68
CA SER A 151 3.65 30.67 -13.11
C SER A 151 4.19 32.11 -13.07
N PRO A 152 5.24 32.38 -12.27
CA PRO A 152 5.89 33.69 -12.23
C PRO A 152 6.66 33.99 -13.53
N CYS A 153 6.91 33.00 -14.38
CA CYS A 153 7.60 33.14 -15.67
C CYS A 153 6.80 33.94 -16.73
N ARG A 154 5.57 34.37 -16.42
CA ARG A 154 4.84 35.34 -17.24
C ARG A 154 5.47 36.74 -17.24
N HIS A 155 6.23 37.10 -16.20
CA HIS A 155 6.67 38.49 -15.99
C HIS A 155 8.19 38.70 -15.98
N ASP A 156 9.03 37.68 -15.75
CA ASP A 156 10.50 37.87 -15.74
C ASP A 156 11.25 36.60 -16.18
N ARG A 157 11.62 36.53 -17.46
CA ARG A 157 12.17 35.32 -18.14
C ARG A 157 13.69 35.16 -18.01
N ARG A 158 14.43 36.15 -17.48
CA ARG A 158 15.89 36.26 -17.72
C ARG A 158 16.82 35.75 -16.62
N ARG A 159 16.37 35.23 -15.46
CA ARG A 159 17.26 35.06 -14.28
C ARG A 159 17.23 33.72 -13.51
N LEU A 160 16.87 32.58 -14.11
CA LEU A 160 16.69 31.31 -13.35
C LEU A 160 17.48 30.04 -13.74
N PRO A 161 18.38 29.95 -14.74
CA PRO A 161 18.99 28.67 -15.09
C PRO A 161 19.95 28.12 -14.02
N TRP A 162 20.85 28.96 -13.46
CA TRP A 162 21.82 28.52 -12.44
C TRP A 162 21.17 27.98 -11.16
N ARG A 163 20.04 28.58 -10.74
CA ARG A 163 19.32 28.13 -9.54
C ARG A 163 18.69 26.76 -9.70
N ARG A 164 18.25 26.41 -10.91
CA ARG A 164 17.69 25.08 -11.21
C ARG A 164 18.78 24.00 -11.18
N ALA A 165 19.98 24.31 -11.67
CA ALA A 165 21.12 23.41 -11.61
C ALA A 165 21.52 23.06 -10.16
N TRP A 166 21.43 24.02 -9.23
CA TRP A 166 21.72 23.80 -7.81
C TRP A 166 20.82 22.74 -7.15
N HIS A 167 19.51 22.78 -7.43
CA HIS A 167 18.58 21.76 -6.93
C HIS A 167 18.89 20.38 -7.49
N PHE A 168 19.20 20.29 -8.79
CA PHE A 168 19.53 19.04 -9.44
C PHE A 168 20.81 18.42 -8.84
N PHE A 169 21.84 19.25 -8.63
CA PHE A 169 23.08 18.82 -7.97
C PHE A 169 22.81 18.24 -6.57
N LEU A 170 22.02 18.93 -5.74
CA LEU A 170 21.72 18.44 -4.38
C LEU A 170 20.86 17.17 -4.38
N ILE A 171 19.94 17.02 -5.33
CA ILE A 171 19.21 15.76 -5.52
C ILE A 171 20.18 14.63 -5.90
N LEU A 172 21.16 14.89 -6.77
CA LEU A 172 22.18 13.91 -7.13
C LEU A 172 23.00 13.48 -5.90
N VAL A 173 23.40 14.43 -5.05
CA VAL A 173 24.09 14.15 -3.78
C VAL A 173 23.21 13.28 -2.86
N LEU A 174 21.92 13.60 -2.74
CA LEU A 174 20.99 12.80 -1.95
C LEU A 174 20.87 11.38 -2.48
N VAL A 175 20.76 11.20 -3.80
CA VAL A 175 20.74 9.87 -4.42
C VAL A 175 22.03 9.11 -4.11
N ALA A 176 23.19 9.76 -4.20
CA ALA A 176 24.48 9.13 -3.89
C ALA A 176 24.61 8.72 -2.41
N VAL A 177 24.02 9.47 -1.47
CA VAL A 177 24.01 9.13 -0.04
C VAL A 177 23.01 8.02 0.28
N TRP A 178 21.84 8.04 -0.36
CA TRP A 178 20.77 7.07 -0.10
C TRP A 178 21.00 5.72 -0.81
N ALA A 179 21.48 5.72 -2.05
CA ALA A 179 21.58 4.52 -2.88
C ALA A 179 22.35 3.36 -2.20
N PRO A 180 23.49 3.58 -1.51
CA PRO A 180 24.20 2.50 -0.81
C PRO A 180 23.44 1.92 0.39
N ARG A 181 22.41 2.62 0.90
CA ARG A 181 21.61 2.23 2.07
C ARG A 181 20.25 1.62 1.70
N ILE A 182 19.94 1.53 0.40
CA ILE A 182 18.73 0.85 -0.06
C ILE A 182 19.00 -0.66 -0.02
N ASP A 183 18.69 -1.26 1.13
CA ASP A 183 18.70 -2.71 1.32
C ASP A 183 17.28 -3.24 1.60
N LYS A 184 17.18 -4.55 1.85
CA LYS A 184 15.91 -5.23 2.18
C LYS A 184 15.30 -4.76 3.50
N ASP A 185 16.09 -4.14 4.38
CA ASP A 185 15.73 -3.78 5.75
C ASP A 185 15.47 -2.28 5.93
N LEU A 186 15.72 -1.46 4.91
CA LEU A 186 15.52 -0.01 4.93
C LEU A 186 14.16 0.38 5.51
N PHE A 187 13.08 -0.23 5.00
CA PHE A 187 11.73 0.07 5.49
C PHE A 187 11.51 -0.39 6.93
N VAL A 188 12.08 -1.54 7.30
CA VAL A 188 12.00 -2.07 8.67
C VAL A 188 12.74 -1.14 9.63
N ASN A 189 13.92 -0.65 9.25
CA ASN A 189 14.72 0.29 10.05
C ASN A 189 14.01 1.64 10.22
N ILE A 190 13.45 2.20 9.14
CA ILE A 190 12.63 3.43 9.21
C ILE A 190 11.45 3.21 10.16
N LYS A 191 10.75 2.09 10.01
CA LYS A 191 9.59 1.80 10.85
C LYS A 191 10.00 1.67 12.33
N ASP A 192 11.03 0.88 12.62
CA ASP A 192 11.42 0.54 14.00
C ASP A 192 12.09 1.70 14.73
N ASN A 193 12.85 2.56 14.03
CA ASN A 193 13.62 3.65 14.63
C ASN A 193 12.93 5.02 14.57
N LEU A 194 12.07 5.25 13.58
CA LEU A 194 11.35 6.52 13.41
C LEU A 194 9.84 6.37 13.66
N MET A 195 9.19 5.41 12.99
CA MET A 195 7.73 5.39 13.00
C MET A 195 7.18 4.93 14.36
N LEU A 196 7.72 3.85 14.92
CA LEU A 196 7.24 3.28 16.18
C LEU A 196 7.74 4.04 17.42
N THR A 197 8.64 5.01 17.26
CA THR A 197 9.21 5.81 18.37
C THR A 197 8.51 7.15 18.56
N THR A 198 7.72 7.60 17.58
CA THR A 198 7.11 8.93 17.58
C THR A 198 5.59 8.84 17.44
N ARG A 199 4.85 9.76 18.08
CA ARG A 199 3.39 9.81 17.96
C ARG A 199 2.93 9.98 16.50
N PRO A 200 3.51 10.88 15.68
CA PRO A 200 3.13 11.01 14.27
C PRO A 200 3.43 9.74 13.46
N GLY A 201 4.56 9.08 13.75
CA GLY A 201 4.93 7.82 13.11
C GLY A 201 3.95 6.69 13.44
N MET A 202 3.55 6.56 14.71
CA MET A 202 2.52 5.61 15.13
C MET A 202 1.17 5.91 14.50
N ALA A 203 0.77 7.18 14.40
CA ALA A 203 -0.45 7.58 13.71
C ALA A 203 -0.42 7.16 12.23
N LEU A 204 0.74 7.24 11.55
CA LEU A 204 0.89 6.76 10.17
C LEU A 204 0.78 5.24 10.07
N VAL A 205 1.34 4.49 11.04
CA VAL A 205 1.14 3.03 11.12
C VAL A 205 -0.34 2.71 11.30
N HIS A 206 -1.04 3.36 12.22
CA HIS A 206 -2.47 3.16 12.43
C HIS A 206 -3.28 3.49 11.18
N LEU A 207 -2.96 4.60 10.48
CA LEU A 207 -3.58 4.95 9.20
C LEU A 207 -3.38 3.84 8.16
N TYR A 208 -2.16 3.30 8.05
CA TYR A 208 -1.85 2.20 7.14
C TYR A 208 -2.70 0.97 7.45
N TYR A 209 -2.72 0.49 8.69
CA TYR A 209 -3.49 -0.70 9.06
C TYR A 209 -5.00 -0.47 8.92
N LYS A 210 -5.50 0.73 9.22
CA LYS A 210 -6.93 1.05 9.09
C LYS A 210 -7.38 1.14 7.64
N TYR A 211 -6.59 1.75 6.74
CA TYR A 211 -7.08 2.14 5.41
C TYR A 211 -6.46 1.42 4.21
N THR A 212 -5.40 0.62 4.35
CA THR A 212 -4.67 0.10 3.18
C THR A 212 -5.49 -0.86 2.31
N LEU A 213 -6.50 -1.55 2.86
CA LEU A 213 -7.28 -2.50 2.08
C LEU A 213 -8.30 -1.85 1.13
N TYR A 214 -8.86 -0.68 1.47
CA TYR A 214 -9.80 0.04 0.60
C TYR A 214 -9.20 0.38 -0.78
N PRO A 215 -8.03 1.05 -0.88
CA PRO A 215 -7.42 1.27 -2.17
C PRO A 215 -6.94 -0.04 -2.78
N ALA A 216 -6.44 -1.01 -1.99
CA ALA A 216 -5.96 -2.28 -2.54
C ALA A 216 -7.05 -3.05 -3.32
N GLU A 217 -8.30 -3.02 -2.88
CA GLU A 217 -9.41 -3.67 -3.58
C GLU A 217 -9.65 -3.10 -4.99
N VAL A 218 -9.38 -1.81 -5.21
CA VAL A 218 -9.63 -1.12 -6.49
C VAL A 218 -8.82 -1.75 -7.64
N PHE A 219 -7.57 -2.12 -7.37
CA PHE A 219 -6.59 -2.43 -8.42
C PHE A 219 -5.93 -3.80 -8.26
N ARG A 220 -6.29 -4.59 -7.24
CA ARG A 220 -5.87 -6.00 -7.15
C ARG A 220 -6.44 -6.82 -8.31
N PRO A 221 -5.63 -7.70 -8.94
CA PRO A 221 -6.16 -8.67 -9.89
C PRO A 221 -7.11 -9.63 -9.16
N LEU A 222 -7.99 -10.29 -9.90
CA LEU A 222 -8.98 -11.20 -9.32
C LEU A 222 -8.30 -12.30 -8.49
N SER A 223 -7.22 -12.90 -8.98
CA SER A 223 -6.41 -13.90 -8.24
C SER A 223 -5.89 -13.40 -6.88
N GLY A 224 -5.67 -12.08 -6.73
CA GLY A 224 -5.23 -11.44 -5.49
C GLY A 224 -6.36 -10.97 -4.58
N LYS A 225 -7.63 -11.10 -4.99
CA LYS A 225 -8.79 -10.79 -4.15
C LYS A 225 -9.01 -11.92 -3.15
N GLN A 226 -9.39 -11.52 -1.93
CA GLN A 226 -9.54 -12.44 -0.83
C GLN A 226 -10.82 -13.28 -0.92
N VAL A 227 -11.91 -12.63 -1.33
CA VAL A 227 -13.24 -13.23 -1.46
C VAL A 227 -13.74 -12.93 -2.87
N LYS A 228 -14.06 -13.99 -3.60
CA LYS A 228 -14.48 -13.93 -5.00
C LYS A 228 -15.86 -14.59 -5.09
N ALA A 229 -16.76 -13.95 -5.80
CA ALA A 229 -18.11 -14.49 -6.02
C ALA A 229 -18.16 -15.19 -7.38
N TYR A 230 -18.82 -16.33 -7.48
CA TYR A 230 -19.15 -16.93 -8.77
C TYR A 230 -20.62 -17.32 -8.86
N ALA A 231 -21.18 -17.27 -10.06
CA ALA A 231 -22.52 -17.75 -10.36
C ALA A 231 -22.44 -18.87 -11.40
N VAL A 232 -23.46 -19.72 -11.43
CA VAL A 232 -23.56 -20.84 -12.36
C VAL A 232 -24.86 -20.72 -13.16
N GLU A 233 -24.78 -20.90 -14.47
CA GLU A 233 -25.92 -20.83 -15.39
C GLU A 233 -25.95 -22.08 -16.28
N GLY A 234 -27.08 -22.78 -16.34
CA GLY A 234 -27.25 -23.90 -17.27
C GLY A 234 -26.35 -25.12 -17.01
N VAL A 235 -25.94 -25.33 -15.77
CA VAL A 235 -25.18 -26.51 -15.31
C VAL A 235 -26.08 -27.36 -14.41
N ASP A 236 -26.00 -28.68 -14.53
CA ASP A 236 -26.73 -29.62 -13.68
C ASP A 236 -26.27 -29.58 -12.20
N GLU A 237 -27.15 -30.01 -11.29
CA GLU A 237 -26.91 -29.93 -9.83
C GLU A 237 -25.67 -30.73 -9.39
N MET A 238 -25.42 -31.89 -9.99
CA MET A 238 -24.30 -32.75 -9.62
C MET A 238 -22.96 -32.07 -9.95
N ARG A 239 -22.85 -31.49 -11.14
CA ARG A 239 -21.67 -30.70 -11.54
C ARG A 239 -21.56 -29.40 -10.75
N ALA A 240 -22.67 -28.74 -10.43
CA ALA A 240 -22.65 -27.54 -9.61
C ALA A 240 -22.08 -27.81 -8.20
N ALA A 241 -22.44 -28.95 -7.58
CA ALA A 241 -21.88 -29.37 -6.30
C ALA A 241 -20.39 -29.71 -6.38
N ALA A 242 -19.95 -30.37 -7.46
CA ALA A 242 -18.52 -30.65 -7.69
C ALA A 242 -17.71 -29.36 -7.85
N LEU A 243 -18.25 -28.39 -8.59
CA LEU A 243 -17.65 -27.07 -8.75
C LEU A 243 -17.57 -26.33 -7.41
N GLU A 244 -18.63 -26.33 -6.60
CA GLU A 244 -18.62 -25.66 -5.29
C GLU A 244 -17.47 -26.14 -4.40
N LYS A 245 -17.24 -27.45 -4.33
CA LYS A 245 -16.13 -28.02 -3.58
C LYS A 245 -14.77 -27.57 -4.11
N SER A 246 -14.57 -27.56 -5.43
CA SER A 246 -13.28 -27.17 -6.02
C SER A 246 -13.02 -25.66 -5.87
N MET A 247 -14.03 -24.85 -6.19
CA MET A 247 -13.99 -23.39 -6.17
C MET A 247 -13.76 -22.82 -4.77
N ALA A 248 -14.31 -23.47 -3.74
CA ALA A 248 -14.08 -23.09 -2.34
C ALA A 248 -12.59 -23.20 -1.95
N GLY A 249 -11.82 -24.09 -2.56
CA GLY A 249 -10.35 -24.19 -2.37
C GLY A 249 -9.63 -22.90 -2.76
N ASP A 250 -10.07 -22.27 -3.85
CA ASP A 250 -9.51 -21.04 -4.39
C ASP A 250 -10.19 -19.76 -3.88
N ASN A 251 -11.03 -19.85 -2.84
CA ASN A 251 -11.81 -18.74 -2.26
C ASN A 251 -12.83 -18.12 -3.23
N TYR A 252 -13.41 -18.95 -4.10
CA TYR A 252 -14.59 -18.59 -4.87
C TYR A 252 -15.83 -19.18 -4.19
N PHE A 253 -16.83 -18.33 -3.98
CA PHE A 253 -18.06 -18.66 -3.26
C PHE A 253 -19.28 -18.39 -4.13
N SER A 254 -20.25 -19.30 -4.08
CA SER A 254 -21.41 -19.27 -4.97
C SER A 254 -22.36 -18.13 -4.61
N VAL A 255 -22.90 -17.43 -5.61
CA VAL A 255 -23.98 -16.45 -5.49
C VAL A 255 -25.04 -16.72 -6.55
N SER A 256 -26.30 -16.42 -6.22
CA SER A 256 -27.41 -16.53 -7.18
C SER A 256 -27.48 -15.33 -8.13
N ASP A 257 -26.95 -14.17 -7.73
CA ASP A 257 -26.97 -12.93 -8.52
C ASP A 257 -25.77 -12.88 -9.48
N ALA A 258 -25.95 -13.36 -10.71
CA ALA A 258 -24.91 -13.39 -11.75
C ALA A 258 -24.29 -12.00 -12.06
N PRO A 259 -25.07 -10.89 -12.16
CA PRO A 259 -24.52 -9.53 -12.27
C PRO A 259 -23.51 -9.12 -11.18
N ARG A 260 -23.61 -9.68 -9.98
CA ARG A 260 -22.70 -9.40 -8.85
C ARG A 260 -21.53 -10.38 -8.74
N ALA A 261 -21.52 -11.43 -9.56
CA ALA A 261 -20.46 -12.41 -9.57
C ALA A 261 -19.18 -11.87 -10.23
N ASP A 262 -18.03 -12.23 -9.67
CA ASP A 262 -16.72 -11.99 -10.30
C ASP A 262 -16.47 -12.95 -11.49
N LEU A 263 -17.16 -14.09 -11.52
CA LEU A 263 -17.08 -15.12 -12.55
C LEU A 263 -18.47 -15.72 -12.75
N VAL A 264 -18.93 -15.85 -13.99
CA VAL A 264 -20.11 -16.65 -14.32
C VAL A 264 -19.65 -17.89 -15.09
N ILE A 265 -20.05 -19.07 -14.63
CA ILE A 265 -19.79 -20.35 -15.30
C ILE A 265 -21.07 -20.75 -16.02
N ARG A 266 -21.05 -20.71 -17.35
CA ARG A 266 -22.19 -21.10 -18.18
C ARG A 266 -21.95 -22.46 -18.81
N GLY A 267 -22.90 -23.38 -18.66
CA GLY A 267 -22.92 -24.65 -19.37
C GLY A 267 -23.34 -24.46 -20.83
N GLU A 268 -22.50 -24.93 -21.76
CA GLU A 268 -22.80 -25.01 -23.18
C GLU A 268 -22.53 -26.43 -23.72
N LYS A 269 -23.02 -26.73 -24.93
CA LYS A 269 -22.89 -28.07 -25.54
C LYS A 269 -21.43 -28.53 -25.69
N SER A 270 -20.50 -27.61 -25.84
CA SER A 270 -19.06 -27.86 -26.07
C SER A 270 -18.20 -27.76 -24.81
N GLY A 271 -18.78 -27.45 -23.64
CA GLY A 271 -18.04 -27.29 -22.38
C GLY A 271 -18.60 -26.21 -21.48
N LEU A 272 -17.75 -25.65 -20.61
CA LEU A 272 -18.06 -24.54 -19.73
C LEU A 272 -17.45 -23.25 -20.29
N VAL A 273 -18.27 -22.21 -20.41
CA VAL A 273 -17.82 -20.87 -20.77
C VAL A 273 -17.68 -20.03 -19.50
N LEU A 274 -16.49 -19.45 -19.30
CA LEU A 274 -16.21 -18.54 -18.20
C LEU A 274 -16.44 -17.10 -18.68
N LEU A 275 -17.39 -16.40 -18.04
CA LEU A 275 -17.76 -15.03 -18.39
C LEU A 275 -17.38 -14.03 -17.31
N ARG A 276 -17.08 -12.81 -17.74
CA ARG A 276 -16.93 -11.61 -16.90
C ARG A 276 -17.84 -10.52 -17.44
N ASN A 277 -18.73 -9.97 -16.60
CA ASN A 277 -19.70 -8.93 -17.01
C ASN A 277 -20.46 -9.32 -18.29
N ALA A 278 -20.99 -10.55 -18.34
CA ALA A 278 -21.67 -11.16 -19.49
C ALA A 278 -20.84 -11.33 -20.78
N LYS A 279 -19.53 -11.05 -20.76
CA LYS A 279 -18.63 -11.28 -21.90
C LYS A 279 -17.87 -12.60 -21.74
N PRO A 280 -17.83 -13.47 -22.77
CA PRO A 280 -17.05 -14.70 -22.72
C PRO A 280 -15.54 -14.38 -22.72
N VAL A 281 -14.79 -15.04 -21.83
CA VAL A 281 -13.33 -14.83 -21.67
C VAL A 281 -12.55 -16.06 -22.11
N MET A 282 -13.04 -17.26 -21.75
CA MET A 282 -12.46 -18.53 -22.16
C MET A 282 -13.50 -19.65 -22.06
N THR A 283 -13.29 -20.69 -22.86
CA THR A 283 -14.06 -21.94 -22.84
C THR A 283 -13.15 -23.05 -22.37
N VAL A 284 -13.62 -23.88 -21.44
CA VAL A 284 -12.87 -24.98 -20.83
C VAL A 284 -13.76 -26.22 -20.73
N SER A 285 -13.18 -27.42 -20.69
CA SER A 285 -13.96 -28.60 -20.35
C SER A 285 -14.29 -28.61 -18.85
N ALA A 286 -15.35 -29.32 -18.46
CA ALA A 286 -15.71 -29.47 -17.05
C ALA A 286 -14.63 -30.24 -16.28
N ASP A 287 -14.04 -31.26 -16.91
CA ASP A 287 -13.00 -32.09 -16.30
C ASP A 287 -11.73 -31.28 -16.05
N ASP A 288 -11.27 -30.50 -17.04
CA ASP A 288 -10.09 -29.63 -16.89
C ASP A 288 -10.30 -28.62 -15.76
N LEU A 289 -11.50 -28.04 -15.66
CA LEU A 289 -11.83 -27.09 -14.61
C LEU A 289 -11.81 -27.72 -13.22
N LEU A 290 -12.18 -28.98 -13.07
CA LEU A 290 -12.15 -29.69 -11.79
C LEU A 290 -10.75 -30.20 -11.43
N THR A 291 -9.93 -30.58 -12.42
CA THR A 291 -8.57 -31.08 -12.18
C THR A 291 -7.54 -29.96 -11.98
N ASP A 292 -7.68 -28.84 -12.68
CA ASP A 292 -6.72 -27.73 -12.69
C ASP A 292 -7.39 -26.37 -12.42
N THR A 293 -8.31 -26.36 -11.44
CA THR A 293 -9.11 -25.18 -11.08
C THR A 293 -8.23 -23.95 -10.84
N GLY A 294 -7.18 -24.09 -10.03
CA GLY A 294 -6.32 -22.97 -9.64
C GLY A 294 -5.62 -22.30 -10.83
N SER A 295 -5.04 -23.07 -11.75
CA SER A 295 -4.32 -22.51 -12.91
C SER A 295 -5.28 -21.88 -13.90
N LEU A 296 -6.44 -22.49 -14.15
CA LEU A 296 -7.47 -21.94 -15.03
C LEU A 296 -8.08 -20.65 -14.47
N LEU A 297 -8.34 -20.58 -13.17
CA LEU A 297 -8.79 -19.36 -12.51
C LEU A 297 -7.73 -18.26 -12.53
N HIS A 298 -6.44 -18.62 -12.43
CA HIS A 298 -5.35 -17.66 -12.61
C HIS A 298 -5.31 -17.11 -14.04
N ALA A 299 -5.41 -17.98 -15.05
CA ALA A 299 -5.46 -17.58 -16.44
C ALA A 299 -6.69 -16.70 -16.75
N PHE A 300 -7.85 -17.03 -16.19
CA PHE A 300 -9.06 -16.20 -16.27
C PHE A 300 -8.83 -14.82 -15.63
N SER A 301 -8.21 -14.78 -14.44
CA SER A 301 -7.85 -13.53 -13.76
C SER A 301 -6.92 -12.67 -14.62
N ASP A 302 -5.90 -13.27 -15.25
CA ASP A 302 -4.93 -12.53 -16.07
C ASP A 302 -5.55 -11.94 -17.34
N LYS A 303 -6.52 -12.63 -17.94
CA LYS A 303 -7.26 -12.14 -19.11
C LYS A 303 -8.29 -11.06 -18.79
N THR A 304 -8.73 -10.96 -17.53
CA THR A 304 -9.75 -9.98 -17.07
C THR A 304 -9.16 -8.81 -16.27
N ASP A 305 -7.83 -8.73 -16.19
CA ASP A 305 -7.11 -7.75 -15.38
C ASP A 305 -6.91 -6.41 -16.09
N ASN A 306 -7.99 -5.61 -16.12
CA ASN A 306 -7.97 -4.25 -16.67
C ASN A 306 -7.16 -3.28 -15.80
N ALA A 307 -6.91 -3.60 -14.51
CA ALA A 307 -6.20 -2.74 -13.57
C ALA A 307 -4.66 -2.90 -13.61
N ARG A 308 -4.14 -3.73 -14.52
CA ARG A 308 -2.69 -4.00 -14.63
C ARG A 308 -1.84 -2.74 -14.77
N ALA A 309 -2.22 -1.87 -15.69
CA ALA A 309 -1.50 -0.62 -15.92
C ALA A 309 -1.62 0.32 -14.72
N PHE A 310 -2.78 0.35 -14.08
CA PHE A 310 -2.99 1.13 -12.86
C PHE A 310 -2.03 0.70 -11.74
N ARG A 311 -1.88 -0.63 -11.51
CA ARG A 311 -0.86 -1.18 -10.59
C ARG A 311 0.54 -0.73 -10.95
N ARG A 312 0.94 -0.91 -12.21
CA ARG A 312 2.30 -0.60 -12.67
C ARG A 312 2.63 0.88 -12.54
N LEU A 313 1.71 1.77 -12.94
CA LEU A 313 1.89 3.21 -12.79
C LEU A 313 2.00 3.61 -11.32
N THR A 314 1.10 3.11 -10.47
CA THR A 314 1.12 3.39 -9.03
C THR A 314 2.46 2.98 -8.41
N LEU A 315 2.93 1.76 -8.68
CA LEU A 315 4.22 1.28 -8.21
C LEU A 315 5.39 2.12 -8.75
N TRP A 316 5.39 2.44 -10.04
CA TRP A 316 6.43 3.26 -10.65
C TRP A 316 6.49 4.66 -10.02
N THR A 317 5.34 5.31 -9.83
CA THR A 317 5.28 6.62 -9.15
C THR A 317 5.69 6.54 -7.68
N LEU A 318 5.37 5.45 -6.99
CA LEU A 318 5.78 5.26 -5.60
C LEU A 318 7.30 5.15 -5.47
N VAL A 319 7.97 4.45 -6.38
CA VAL A 319 9.43 4.29 -6.36
C VAL A 319 10.15 5.58 -6.74
N TRP A 320 9.73 6.21 -7.85
CA TRP A 320 10.48 7.34 -8.43
C TRP A 320 10.04 8.71 -7.91
N VAL A 321 8.76 8.88 -7.61
CA VAL A 321 8.16 10.18 -7.33
C VAL A 321 7.97 10.43 -5.84
N ALA A 322 7.71 9.41 -5.02
CA ALA A 322 7.56 9.60 -3.57
C ALA A 322 8.79 10.27 -2.92
N PRO A 323 10.05 9.94 -3.27
CA PRO A 323 11.22 10.65 -2.74
C PRO A 323 11.23 12.14 -3.12
N LEU A 324 10.78 12.47 -4.33
CA LEU A 324 10.70 13.85 -4.80
C LEU A 324 9.60 14.64 -4.07
N VAL A 325 8.45 14.03 -3.82
CA VAL A 325 7.37 14.63 -3.01
C VAL A 325 7.88 14.92 -1.61
N LEU A 326 8.55 13.95 -0.97
CA LEU A 326 9.12 14.11 0.36
C LEU A 326 10.14 15.25 0.39
N TYR A 327 11.04 15.33 -0.61
CA TYR A 327 11.97 16.43 -0.77
C TYR A 327 11.25 17.78 -0.88
N LEU A 328 10.22 17.88 -1.73
CA LEU A 328 9.47 19.12 -1.94
C LEU A 328 8.68 19.54 -0.70
N THR A 329 8.18 18.60 0.10
CA THR A 329 7.53 18.89 1.39
C THR A 329 8.53 19.47 2.38
N VAL A 330 9.69 18.84 2.56
CA VAL A 330 10.76 19.37 3.42
C VAL A 330 11.23 20.74 2.92
N PHE A 331 11.40 20.89 1.61
CA PHE A 331 11.73 22.15 0.97
C PHE A 331 10.70 23.24 1.25
N ALA A 332 9.40 22.92 1.20
CA ALA A 332 8.33 23.86 1.52
C ALA A 332 8.44 24.34 2.98
N VAL A 333 8.62 23.42 3.93
CA VAL A 333 8.75 23.75 5.36
C VAL A 333 9.95 24.67 5.59
N PHE A 334 11.13 24.28 5.06
CA PHE A 334 12.33 25.09 5.18
C PHE A 334 12.28 26.37 4.35
N SER A 335 11.37 26.52 3.38
CA SER A 335 11.18 27.76 2.65
C SER A 335 10.39 28.81 3.42
N LEU A 336 9.53 28.39 4.37
CA LEU A 336 8.67 29.32 5.12
C LEU A 336 9.48 30.25 6.02
N ILE A 337 10.48 29.73 6.74
CA ILE A 337 11.23 30.51 7.74
C ILE A 337 12.21 31.51 7.06
N PRO A 338 13.12 31.10 6.17
CA PRO A 338 14.07 32.00 5.52
C PRO A 338 13.43 32.86 4.43
N GLY A 339 12.32 32.42 3.81
CA GLY A 339 11.59 33.23 2.83
C GLY A 339 10.95 34.47 3.44
N LEU A 340 10.50 34.38 4.69
CA LEU A 340 9.95 35.52 5.42
C LEU A 340 11.04 36.49 5.89
N LEU A 341 12.24 35.99 6.19
CA LEU A 341 13.31 36.75 6.85
C LEU A 341 14.43 37.21 5.90
N THR A 342 14.60 36.60 4.74
CA THR A 342 15.72 36.85 3.83
C THR A 342 15.28 37.03 2.38
N GLY A 343 16.10 37.72 1.57
CA GLY A 343 15.80 37.94 0.16
C GLY A 343 15.84 36.66 -0.70
N LEU A 344 15.17 36.68 -1.85
CA LEU A 344 15.04 35.52 -2.75
C LEU A 344 16.38 34.88 -3.17
N ARG A 345 17.47 35.65 -3.21
CA ARG A 345 18.82 35.15 -3.57
C ARG A 345 19.36 34.20 -2.52
N THR A 346 19.38 34.61 -1.26
CA THR A 346 19.91 33.81 -0.15
C THR A 346 19.03 32.58 0.09
N ALA A 347 17.70 32.77 0.17
CA ALA A 347 16.77 31.68 0.41
C ALA A 347 16.91 30.54 -0.64
N SER A 348 17.14 30.87 -1.91
CA SER A 348 17.27 29.85 -2.97
C SER A 348 18.50 28.94 -2.88
N VAL A 349 19.52 29.33 -2.11
CA VAL A 349 20.72 28.51 -1.89
C VAL A 349 20.67 27.81 -0.53
N PHE A 350 20.26 28.54 0.51
CA PHE A 350 20.19 28.03 1.88
C PHE A 350 19.14 26.95 2.07
N VAL A 351 17.93 27.12 1.50
CA VAL A 351 16.84 26.16 1.71
C VAL A 351 17.18 24.77 1.15
N PRO A 352 17.66 24.63 -0.11
CA PRO A 352 18.09 23.33 -0.62
C PRO A 352 19.21 22.70 0.18
N LEU A 353 20.17 23.50 0.67
CA LEU A 353 21.27 23.02 1.51
C LEU A 353 20.73 22.45 2.84
N LEU A 354 19.82 23.15 3.50
CA LEU A 354 19.16 22.66 4.72
C LEU A 354 18.38 21.36 4.46
N CYS A 355 17.70 21.25 3.31
CA CYS A 355 17.06 20.00 2.91
C CYS A 355 18.08 18.87 2.79
N CYS A 356 19.20 19.12 2.10
CA CYS A 356 20.27 18.14 1.93
C CYS A 356 20.82 17.67 3.28
N LEU A 357 21.17 18.60 4.16
CA LEU A 357 21.66 18.32 5.51
C LEU A 357 20.64 17.51 6.33
N PHE A 358 19.36 17.85 6.25
CA PHE A 358 18.29 17.11 6.93
C PHE A 358 18.22 15.64 6.47
N PHE A 359 18.22 15.39 5.16
CA PHE A 359 18.15 14.02 4.67
C PHE A 359 19.44 13.22 4.95
N VAL A 360 20.61 13.85 4.92
CA VAL A 360 21.87 13.23 5.36
C VAL A 360 21.80 12.86 6.85
N PHE A 361 21.28 13.76 7.68
CA PHE A 361 21.07 13.49 9.11
C PHE A 361 20.14 12.30 9.34
N VAL A 362 19.01 12.22 8.62
CA VAL A 362 18.08 11.08 8.70
C VAL A 362 18.78 9.76 8.36
N VAL A 363 19.62 9.74 7.33
CA VAL A 363 20.37 8.53 6.94
C VAL A 363 21.33 8.10 8.05
N ILE A 364 22.15 9.03 8.54
CA ILE A 364 23.19 8.71 9.54
C ILE A 364 22.56 8.28 10.87
N HIS A 365 21.52 8.96 11.33
CA HIS A 365 21.01 8.71 12.68
C HIS A 365 19.93 7.63 12.76
N TRP A 366 19.10 7.46 11.73
CA TRP A 366 17.88 6.64 11.83
C TRP A 366 17.92 5.36 11.00
N LEU A 367 18.78 5.29 9.97
CA LEU A 367 18.94 4.10 9.14
C LEU A 367 20.08 3.18 9.60
N ASP A 368 21.02 3.70 10.40
CA ASP A 368 22.12 2.90 10.93
C ASP A 368 21.63 2.05 12.11
N THR A 369 21.48 0.75 11.86
CA THR A 369 21.25 -0.24 12.90
C THR A 369 22.54 -0.99 13.17
N PRO A 370 22.92 -1.19 14.45
CA PRO A 370 24.12 -1.94 14.78
C PRO A 370 24.01 -3.36 14.21
N VAL A 371 24.99 -3.75 13.39
CA VAL A 371 25.08 -5.10 12.85
C VAL A 371 25.64 -6.00 13.93
N VAL A 372 24.90 -7.06 14.24
CA VAL A 372 25.36 -8.11 15.15
C VAL A 372 26.24 -9.08 14.34
N GLU A 373 27.51 -8.72 14.14
CA GLU A 373 28.49 -9.58 13.46
C GLU A 373 28.82 -10.77 14.37
N VAL A 374 28.37 -11.98 13.98
CA VAL A 374 28.66 -13.28 14.62
C VAL A 374 28.73 -13.19 16.15
N ALA A 375 27.64 -12.73 16.78
CA ALA A 375 27.64 -12.58 18.22
C ALA A 375 27.60 -13.94 18.91
N ASP A 376 28.62 -14.18 19.74
CA ASP A 376 28.53 -15.10 20.87
C ASP A 376 27.16 -14.92 21.55
N ARG A 377 26.49 -16.03 21.83
CA ARG A 377 25.18 -16.06 22.50
C ARG A 377 25.16 -15.22 23.78
N ARG A 378 26.31 -15.06 24.44
CA ARG A 378 26.50 -14.16 25.58
C ARG A 378 26.33 -12.69 25.22
N ALA A 379 26.92 -12.23 24.12
CA ALA A 379 26.77 -10.85 23.65
C ALA A 379 25.31 -10.55 23.26
N VAL A 380 24.62 -11.49 22.60
CA VAL A 380 23.18 -11.35 22.31
C VAL A 380 22.36 -11.26 23.60
N ALA A 381 22.67 -12.08 24.61
CA ALA A 381 22.01 -12.03 25.91
C ALA A 381 22.25 -10.71 26.66
N GLU A 382 23.48 -10.18 26.61
CA GLU A 382 23.84 -8.91 27.22
C GLU A 382 23.10 -7.73 26.55
N MET A 383 23.11 -7.68 25.21
CA MET A 383 22.34 -6.69 24.44
C MET A 383 20.85 -6.72 24.79
N LEU A 384 20.30 -7.91 25.03
CA LEU A 384 18.88 -8.07 25.39
C LEU A 384 18.55 -7.55 26.79
N GLN A 385 19.48 -7.66 27.74
CA GLN A 385 19.28 -7.25 29.13
C GLN A 385 19.62 -5.78 29.36
N SER A 386 20.89 -5.44 29.15
CA SER A 386 21.50 -4.16 29.52
C SER A 386 21.71 -3.24 28.32
N GLY A 387 21.55 -3.74 27.10
CA GLY A 387 21.73 -2.96 25.87
C GLY A 387 20.73 -1.80 25.72
N THR A 388 21.06 -0.89 24.82
CA THR A 388 20.14 0.19 24.42
C THR A 388 18.92 -0.38 23.70
N ARG A 389 17.90 0.44 23.48
CA ARG A 389 16.72 0.05 22.67
C ARG A 389 17.13 -0.53 21.30
N ARG A 390 18.11 0.07 20.63
CA ARG A 390 18.59 -0.39 19.31
C ARG A 390 19.27 -1.75 19.43
N ASP A 391 20.06 -1.95 20.48
CA ASP A 391 20.74 -3.22 20.75
C ASP A 391 19.73 -4.34 21.02
N LYS A 392 18.70 -4.06 21.82
CA LYS A 392 17.60 -5.01 22.08
C LYS A 392 16.86 -5.40 20.80
N ILE A 393 16.56 -4.43 19.93
CA ILE A 393 15.92 -4.70 18.62
C ILE A 393 16.85 -5.53 17.73
N ALA A 394 18.13 -5.15 17.64
CA ALA A 394 19.11 -5.88 16.83
C ALA A 394 19.30 -7.33 17.34
N ALA A 395 19.36 -7.54 18.65
CA ALA A 395 19.41 -8.86 19.27
C ALA A 395 18.15 -9.68 18.94
N LEU A 396 16.95 -9.12 19.08
CA LEU A 396 15.71 -9.81 18.73
C LEU A 396 15.61 -10.15 17.23
N ARG A 397 16.10 -9.27 16.35
CA ARG A 397 16.19 -9.54 14.91
C ARG A 397 17.12 -10.70 14.62
N TYR A 398 18.30 -10.69 15.22
CA TYR A 398 19.28 -11.75 15.10
C TYR A 398 18.72 -13.10 15.59
N ILE A 399 18.03 -13.13 16.75
CA ILE A 399 17.37 -14.34 17.27
C ILE A 399 16.33 -14.88 16.27
N HIS A 400 15.52 -14.00 15.69
CA HIS A 400 14.48 -14.40 14.74
C HIS A 400 15.07 -14.93 13.43
N GLU A 401 16.03 -14.20 12.84
CA GLU A 401 16.66 -14.53 11.57
C GLU A 401 17.45 -15.85 11.65
N ASN A 402 18.01 -16.17 12.81
CA ASN A 402 18.73 -17.43 13.06
C ASN A 402 17.84 -18.53 13.67
N GLY A 403 16.52 -18.32 13.80
CA GLY A 403 15.59 -19.33 14.33
C GLY A 403 15.92 -19.79 15.76
N MET A 404 16.52 -18.93 16.57
CA MET A 404 16.96 -19.28 17.92
C MET A 404 15.80 -19.29 18.92
N GLU A 405 15.90 -20.15 19.94
CA GLU A 405 14.89 -20.23 21.00
C GLU A 405 15.01 -19.03 21.96
N ILE A 406 14.09 -18.07 21.82
CA ILE A 406 14.04 -16.84 22.61
C ILE A 406 13.93 -17.12 24.12
N SER A 407 13.25 -18.20 24.52
CA SER A 407 13.09 -18.54 25.93
C SER A 407 14.41 -18.90 26.62
N ARG A 408 15.47 -19.19 25.85
CA ARG A 408 16.79 -19.49 26.39
C ARG A 408 17.67 -18.25 26.62
N PHE A 409 17.18 -17.07 26.25
CA PHE A 409 17.89 -15.82 26.51
C PHE A 409 17.38 -15.16 27.80
N PRO A 410 18.27 -14.91 28.76
CA PRO A 410 17.88 -14.23 29.98
C PRO A 410 17.49 -12.78 29.66
N GLY A 411 16.41 -12.26 30.27
CA GLY A 411 15.80 -10.96 29.93
C GLY A 411 14.52 -11.05 29.09
N PHE A 412 14.24 -12.19 28.44
CA PHE A 412 13.02 -12.43 27.65
C PHE A 412 11.72 -12.06 28.39
N ARG A 413 11.61 -12.41 29.68
CA ARG A 413 10.40 -12.11 30.48
C ARG A 413 10.19 -10.60 30.68
N GLN A 414 11.26 -9.84 30.84
CA GLN A 414 11.20 -8.39 31.08
C GLN A 414 10.75 -7.64 29.83
N LEU A 415 11.09 -8.14 28.63
CA LEU A 415 10.65 -7.55 27.36
C LEU A 415 9.13 -7.59 27.18
N SER A 416 8.44 -8.56 27.78
CA SER A 416 6.97 -8.63 27.72
C SER A 416 6.31 -7.44 28.43
N ALA A 417 6.99 -6.81 29.38
CA ALA A 417 6.49 -5.66 30.14
C ALA A 417 6.94 -4.30 29.57
N ALA A 418 7.87 -4.27 28.62
CA ALA A 418 8.38 -3.03 28.05
C ALA A 418 7.27 -2.27 27.31
N ASP A 419 7.18 -0.94 27.48
CA ASP A 419 6.20 -0.09 26.77
C ASP A 419 6.71 0.41 25.42
N ASP A 420 7.33 -0.49 24.66
CA ASP A 420 7.90 -0.19 23.35
C ASP A 420 7.29 -1.11 22.29
N TYR A 421 6.56 -0.51 21.34
CA TYR A 421 5.89 -1.24 20.27
C TYR A 421 6.86 -2.05 19.40
N ALA A 422 8.07 -1.57 19.14
CA ALA A 422 9.03 -2.29 18.30
C ALA A 422 9.59 -3.51 19.04
N LEU A 423 9.93 -3.37 20.33
CA LEU A 423 10.39 -4.49 21.15
C LEU A 423 9.30 -5.55 21.30
N ARG A 424 8.06 -5.11 21.58
CA ARG A 424 6.89 -5.98 21.67
C ARG A 424 6.65 -6.74 20.37
N TYR A 425 6.68 -6.05 19.25
CA TYR A 425 6.53 -6.63 17.92
C TYR A 425 7.59 -7.70 17.63
N TRP A 426 8.87 -7.39 17.86
CA TRP A 426 9.95 -8.34 17.62
C TRP A 426 9.89 -9.54 18.58
N LEU A 427 9.44 -9.34 19.82
CA LEU A 427 9.20 -10.40 20.78
C LEU A 427 8.15 -11.40 20.27
N VAL A 428 7.02 -10.91 19.75
CA VAL A 428 5.96 -11.77 19.18
C VAL A 428 6.47 -12.58 18.00
N ARG A 429 7.24 -11.95 17.10
CA ARG A 429 7.84 -12.68 15.96
C ARG A 429 8.75 -13.81 16.42
N ASN A 430 9.53 -13.59 17.47
CA ASN A 430 10.38 -14.61 18.07
C ASN A 430 9.56 -15.73 18.73
N LEU A 431 8.44 -15.40 19.39
CA LEU A 431 7.52 -16.41 19.94
C LEU A 431 6.94 -17.34 18.88
N GLY A 432 6.73 -16.87 17.65
CA GLY A 432 6.28 -17.71 16.55
C GLY A 432 7.23 -18.86 16.19
N ASN A 433 8.53 -18.71 16.50
CA ASN A 433 9.55 -19.74 16.30
C ASN A 433 9.89 -20.51 17.60
N SER A 434 9.28 -20.13 18.73
CA SER A 434 9.56 -20.69 20.04
C SER A 434 8.84 -22.03 20.23
N ARG A 435 9.54 -22.99 20.84
CA ARG A 435 8.99 -24.27 21.31
C ARG A 435 8.56 -24.21 22.78
N HIS A 436 8.57 -23.03 23.38
CA HIS A 436 8.18 -22.86 24.77
C HIS A 436 6.67 -23.15 24.94
N PRO A 437 6.24 -23.98 25.91
CA PRO A 437 4.82 -24.38 26.05
C PRO A 437 3.83 -23.21 26.17
N ASP A 438 4.27 -22.08 26.76
CA ASP A 438 3.45 -20.86 26.93
C ASP A 438 3.47 -19.92 25.70
N ALA A 439 4.23 -20.23 24.64
CA ALA A 439 4.37 -19.34 23.48
C ALA A 439 3.03 -19.10 22.77
N MET A 440 2.27 -20.17 22.52
CA MET A 440 0.94 -20.07 21.91
C MET A 440 -0.03 -19.22 22.75
N ASN A 441 -0.13 -19.47 24.06
CA ASN A 441 -1.01 -18.72 24.95
C ASN A 441 -0.63 -17.23 25.01
N ARG A 442 0.67 -16.90 24.91
CA ARG A 442 1.12 -15.51 24.80
C ARG A 442 0.70 -14.90 23.47
N ILE A 443 0.88 -15.60 22.35
CA ILE A 443 0.49 -15.09 21.04
C ILE A 443 -1.03 -14.86 20.96
N ILE A 444 -1.84 -15.80 21.45
CA ILE A 444 -3.31 -15.67 21.48
C ILE A 444 -3.72 -14.43 22.28
N ARG A 445 -3.13 -14.21 23.47
CA ARG A 445 -3.39 -12.98 24.24
C ARG A 445 -3.10 -11.69 23.46
N TRP A 446 -2.10 -11.71 22.58
CA TRP A 446 -1.73 -10.54 21.78
C TRP A 446 -2.62 -10.34 20.55
N MET A 447 -3.45 -11.34 20.20
CA MET A 447 -4.52 -11.14 19.21
C MET A 447 -5.60 -10.20 19.73
N ASP A 448 -5.68 -9.95 21.04
CA ASP A 448 -6.61 -9.02 21.68
C ASP A 448 -5.94 -7.73 22.16
N ALA A 449 -4.73 -7.43 21.66
CA ALA A 449 -4.07 -6.17 21.93
C ALA A 449 -4.85 -4.98 21.32
N ASP A 450 -4.77 -3.81 21.96
CA ASP A 450 -5.45 -2.58 21.53
C ASP A 450 -5.01 -2.08 20.13
N SER A 451 -3.85 -2.52 19.66
CA SER A 451 -3.28 -2.08 18.40
C SER A 451 -3.44 -3.12 17.29
N ASN A 452 -4.15 -2.77 16.22
CA ASN A 452 -4.33 -3.62 15.03
C ASN A 452 -2.99 -4.09 14.45
N TYR A 453 -1.94 -3.27 14.55
CA TYR A 453 -0.57 -3.66 14.19
C TYR A 453 -0.14 -4.91 14.97
N MET A 454 -0.30 -4.88 16.29
CA MET A 454 0.11 -5.98 17.17
C MET A 454 -0.71 -7.24 16.95
N VAL A 455 -2.04 -7.08 16.77
CA VAL A 455 -2.95 -8.19 16.46
C VAL A 455 -2.51 -8.92 15.18
N CYS A 456 -2.23 -8.17 14.11
CA CYS A 456 -1.79 -8.77 12.84
C CYS A 456 -0.45 -9.51 12.99
N LYS A 457 0.46 -8.98 13.80
CA LYS A 457 1.76 -9.62 14.08
C LYS A 457 1.63 -10.86 14.95
N ALA A 458 0.68 -10.88 15.88
CA ALA A 458 0.34 -12.10 16.62
C ALA A 458 -0.22 -13.18 15.68
N ILE A 459 -1.14 -12.82 14.77
CA ILE A 459 -1.69 -13.74 13.77
C ILE A 459 -0.58 -14.29 12.84
N GLU A 460 0.33 -13.44 12.38
CA GLU A 460 1.49 -13.87 11.58
C GLU A 460 2.39 -14.83 12.37
N ALA A 461 2.72 -14.51 13.61
CA ALA A 461 3.60 -15.33 14.44
C ALA A 461 3.02 -16.71 14.74
N ALA A 462 1.71 -16.78 15.01
CA ALA A 462 1.06 -18.06 15.27
C ALA A 462 1.03 -19.01 14.05
N ALA A 463 1.18 -18.49 12.82
CA ALA A 463 1.37 -19.35 11.65
C ALA A 463 2.68 -20.15 11.69
N GLY A 464 3.66 -19.74 12.50
CA GLY A 464 4.92 -20.46 12.75
C GLY A 464 4.81 -21.61 13.76
N LEU A 465 3.69 -21.76 14.47
CA LEU A 465 3.55 -22.78 15.51
C LEU A 465 3.58 -24.21 14.96
N HIS A 466 4.35 -25.08 15.62
CA HIS A 466 4.70 -26.41 15.17
C HIS A 466 3.99 -27.50 16.00
N GLY A 467 2.65 -27.55 15.94
CA GLY A 467 1.86 -28.59 16.59
C GLY A 467 0.45 -28.74 16.00
N SER A 468 -0.06 -29.96 15.87
CA SER A 468 -1.42 -30.22 15.35
C SER A 468 -2.51 -29.74 16.31
N ALA A 469 -2.34 -30.00 17.62
CA ALA A 469 -3.25 -29.51 18.66
C ALA A 469 -3.23 -27.97 18.77
N GLU A 470 -2.05 -27.37 18.70
CA GLU A 470 -1.85 -25.91 18.71
C GLU A 470 -2.55 -25.25 17.50
N LYS A 471 -2.38 -25.83 16.31
CA LYS A 471 -3.07 -25.37 15.10
C LYS A 471 -4.59 -25.43 15.23
N ALA A 472 -5.14 -26.44 15.89
CA ALA A 472 -6.59 -26.55 16.11
C ALA A 472 -7.12 -25.46 17.05
N ILE A 473 -6.41 -25.19 18.16
CA ILE A 473 -6.75 -24.11 19.10
C ILE A 473 -6.63 -22.75 18.41
N PHE A 474 -5.52 -22.52 17.73
CA PHE A 474 -5.28 -21.28 17.00
C PHE A 474 -6.33 -21.06 15.90
N ARG A 475 -6.70 -22.10 15.14
CA ARG A 475 -7.77 -22.01 14.13
C ARG A 475 -9.09 -21.54 14.73
N ARG A 476 -9.48 -22.02 15.92
CA ARG A 476 -10.69 -21.54 16.61
C ARG A 476 -10.56 -20.06 16.99
N ALA A 477 -9.43 -19.65 17.54
CA ALA A 477 -9.16 -18.24 17.86
C ALA A 477 -9.23 -17.34 16.62
N LEU A 478 -8.77 -17.82 15.46
CA LEU A 478 -8.87 -17.08 14.19
C LEU A 478 -10.31 -16.93 13.70
N VAL A 479 -11.12 -17.99 13.79
CA VAL A 479 -12.54 -17.95 13.40
C VAL A 479 -13.31 -17.03 14.33
N ASP A 480 -13.07 -17.11 15.64
CA ASP A 480 -13.63 -16.18 16.62
C ASP A 480 -13.22 -14.72 16.31
N LYS A 481 -11.95 -14.50 15.95
CA LYS A 481 -11.49 -13.16 15.56
C LYS A 481 -12.16 -12.63 14.29
N LEU A 482 -12.44 -13.50 13.32
CA LEU A 482 -13.23 -13.15 12.13
C LEU A 482 -14.66 -12.74 12.50
N GLN A 483 -15.24 -13.41 13.48
CA GLN A 483 -16.59 -13.13 13.97
C GLN A 483 -16.65 -11.85 14.81
N THR A 484 -15.62 -11.53 15.58
CA THR A 484 -15.68 -10.43 16.56
C THR A 484 -15.09 -9.13 16.05
N SER A 485 -14.07 -9.19 15.19
CA SER A 485 -13.35 -7.98 14.74
C SER A 485 -14.19 -7.11 13.81
N THR A 486 -14.12 -5.79 14.01
CA THR A 486 -14.70 -4.78 13.12
C THR A 486 -13.64 -4.12 12.21
N ASP A 487 -12.39 -4.59 12.25
CA ASP A 487 -11.29 -4.05 11.43
C ASP A 487 -11.02 -4.97 10.23
N TRP A 488 -11.05 -4.39 9.03
CA TRP A 488 -10.86 -5.14 7.79
C TRP A 488 -9.51 -5.79 7.68
N TYR A 489 -8.46 -5.12 8.14
CA TYR A 489 -7.11 -5.60 8.04
C TYR A 489 -6.87 -6.77 9.00
N VAL A 490 -7.43 -6.71 10.21
CA VAL A 490 -7.41 -7.84 11.14
C VAL A 490 -8.17 -9.04 10.58
N GLN A 491 -9.38 -8.84 10.04
CA GLN A 491 -10.13 -9.92 9.39
C GLN A 491 -9.37 -10.50 8.17
N HIS A 492 -8.68 -9.65 7.41
CA HIS A 492 -7.86 -10.09 6.28
C HIS A 492 -6.80 -11.10 6.73
N TYR A 493 -6.06 -10.76 7.79
CA TYR A 493 -5.03 -11.62 8.35
C TYR A 493 -5.61 -12.89 8.97
N ALA A 494 -6.68 -12.75 9.74
CA ALA A 494 -7.30 -13.88 10.41
C ALA A 494 -7.80 -14.94 9.42
N PHE A 495 -8.46 -14.51 8.35
CA PHE A 495 -8.94 -15.40 7.28
C PHE A 495 -7.79 -16.07 6.55
N ARG A 496 -6.76 -15.32 6.14
CA ARG A 496 -5.62 -15.92 5.44
C ARG A 496 -4.91 -16.97 6.30
N ALA A 497 -4.76 -16.70 7.60
CA ALA A 497 -4.20 -17.64 8.54
C ALA A 497 -5.12 -18.87 8.73
N ALA A 498 -6.44 -18.67 8.82
CA ALA A 498 -7.41 -19.76 8.98
C ALA A 498 -7.42 -20.68 7.75
N ARG A 499 -7.39 -20.11 6.54
CA ARG A 499 -7.27 -20.84 5.27
C ARG A 499 -6.00 -21.69 5.24
N ARG A 500 -4.85 -21.13 5.64
CA ARG A 500 -3.58 -21.88 5.75
C ARG A 500 -3.64 -22.99 6.80
N ALA A 501 -4.46 -22.84 7.83
CA ALA A 501 -4.74 -23.87 8.82
C ALA A 501 -5.82 -24.89 8.37
N GLY A 502 -6.23 -24.86 7.10
CA GLY A 502 -7.18 -25.80 6.51
C GLY A 502 -8.65 -25.51 6.80
N TRP A 503 -9.00 -24.32 7.28
CA TRP A 503 -10.39 -23.92 7.47
C TRP A 503 -11.04 -23.55 6.13
N VAL A 504 -12.27 -24.00 5.89
CA VAL A 504 -13.10 -23.63 4.74
C VAL A 504 -14.38 -22.99 5.26
N PRO A 505 -14.78 -21.80 4.77
CA PRO A 505 -16.08 -21.24 5.10
C PRO A 505 -17.19 -22.16 4.61
N GLU A 506 -18.12 -22.49 5.51
CA GLU A 506 -19.32 -23.25 5.18
C GLU A 506 -20.46 -22.30 4.83
N ARG A 507 -21.30 -22.74 3.90
CA ARG A 507 -22.57 -22.09 3.58
C ARG A 507 -23.59 -22.52 4.63
N SER A 508 -24.21 -21.55 5.30
CA SER A 508 -25.39 -21.85 6.12
C SER A 508 -26.53 -22.26 5.19
N GLY A 509 -27.08 -23.45 5.46
CA GLY A 509 -28.17 -24.06 4.70
C GLY A 509 -29.53 -23.54 5.09
#